data_AF-K8E9S6-F1
#
_entry.id   AF-K8E9S6-F1
#
_cell.length_a   1.000
_cell.length_b   1.000
_cell.length_c   1.000
_cell.angle_alpha   90.00
_cell.angle_beta   90.00
_cell.angle_gamma   90.00
#
_symmetry.space_group_name_H-M   'P 1'
#
loop_
_entity.id
_entity.type
_entity.pdbx_description
1 polymer ?
#
loop_
_entity_poly.entity_id
_entity_poly.type
_entity_poly.pdbx_seq_one_letter_code
_entity_poly.pdbx_strand_id
1 'polypeptide(L)'
;MSLPWTSSRGKSNSFERFIANKFPDFEHWKTHFSFETHALPLAIGSACSAISMSVSMNAFQRVALIARISSASNFGPVLGLGSTMMASVCAGQAMLFASDFSLSRGGGKVHNTTSSGSFVSAGLNQISGSNSSPHISYSGSSNSTWRRTKRRKTGTLETAWDEDETVFDAALGSVLFFFASRGSFSKAMPSDVAEIGANAVKSIKANGSNYASEPQKAVLRTFMRKYGCHHCGKKSLKVIGDHMPPNKVAFGSAANAAASRGANVSMYQKFMNFIRFVPKQRFWPQCESCALLQSVAVRDNVRKLITHSGHAKIALGIGFLIGLRHFYPLKDDSSSVENMGRPGPKSKKLKVL
;
A
#
# COMPACT_ATOMS: atom_id res chain seq x y z
N MET A 1 64.74 8.66 8.27
CA MET A 1 63.92 7.94 7.27
C MET A 1 62.63 7.53 7.94
N SER A 2 61.55 8.29 7.74
CA SER A 2 60.19 7.93 8.14
C SER A 2 59.22 8.86 7.41
N LEU A 3 58.50 8.32 6.43
CA LEU A 3 57.47 9.00 5.65
C LEU A 3 56.19 9.14 6.48
N PRO A 4 55.46 10.26 6.42
CA PRO A 4 54.09 10.33 6.91
C PRO A 4 53.08 9.88 5.84
N TRP A 5 52.16 9.07 6.33
CA TRP A 5 51.05 8.44 5.63
C TRP A 5 49.98 9.48 5.23
N THR A 6 49.63 9.55 3.95
CA THR A 6 48.53 10.37 3.45
C THR A 6 47.21 9.61 3.55
N SER A 7 46.25 10.09 4.35
CA SER A 7 44.86 9.61 4.34
C SER A 7 43.98 10.57 3.55
N SER A 8 43.41 10.06 2.46
CA SER A 8 42.50 10.74 1.55
C SER A 8 41.18 11.12 2.24
N ARG A 9 40.83 12.42 2.20
CA ARG A 9 39.51 12.94 2.58
C ARG A 9 38.43 12.38 1.64
N GLY A 10 37.64 11.43 2.13
CA GLY A 10 36.42 10.94 1.47
C GLY A 10 35.31 11.98 1.49
N LYS A 11 34.70 12.22 0.33
CA LYS A 11 33.48 13.02 0.16
C LYS A 11 32.33 12.32 0.91
N SER A 12 31.82 12.94 1.97
CA SER A 12 30.60 12.49 2.67
C SER A 12 29.40 12.56 1.73
N ASN A 13 28.69 11.45 1.55
CA ASN A 13 27.57 11.32 0.63
C ASN A 13 26.38 12.19 1.07
N SER A 14 25.65 12.77 0.10
CA SER A 14 24.48 13.63 0.31
C SER A 14 23.38 13.03 1.19
N PHE A 15 23.37 11.71 1.37
CA PHE A 15 22.43 10.98 2.20
C PHE A 15 22.70 11.15 3.70
N GLU A 16 23.97 11.17 4.14
CA GLU A 16 24.29 11.39 5.57
C GLU A 16 23.93 12.80 6.02
N ARG A 17 24.13 13.80 5.15
CA ARG A 17 23.67 15.18 5.43
C ARG A 17 22.15 15.30 5.44
N PHE A 18 21.45 14.52 4.60
CA PHE A 18 19.98 14.49 4.61
C PHE A 18 19.44 13.87 5.91
N ILE A 19 20.05 12.76 6.37
CA ILE A 19 19.73 12.14 7.66
C ILE A 19 20.06 13.11 8.81
N ALA A 20 21.25 13.71 8.84
CA ALA A 20 21.67 14.62 9.90
C ALA A 20 20.82 15.91 9.99
N ASN A 21 20.38 16.47 8.85
CA ASN A 21 19.50 17.65 8.84
C ASN A 21 18.05 17.35 9.19
N LYS A 22 17.59 16.11 9.03
CA LYS A 22 16.21 15.69 9.38
C LYS A 22 16.12 15.07 10.78
N PHE A 23 17.24 14.65 11.36
CA PHE A 23 17.31 14.01 12.68
C PHE A 23 18.46 14.60 13.53
N PRO A 24 18.45 15.91 13.85
CA PRO A 24 19.50 16.54 14.64
C PRO A 24 19.65 15.96 16.07
N ASP A 25 18.61 15.28 16.57
CA ASP A 25 18.52 14.83 17.96
C ASP A 25 18.75 13.32 18.18
N PHE A 26 19.37 12.61 17.24
CA PHE A 26 19.58 11.16 17.38
C PHE A 26 20.40 10.79 18.63
N GLU A 27 21.39 11.59 19.01
CA GLU A 27 22.21 11.36 20.22
C GLU A 27 21.47 11.74 21.52
N HIS A 28 20.61 12.77 21.50
CA HIS A 28 19.75 13.13 22.64
C HIS A 28 18.69 12.03 22.92
N TRP A 29 18.26 11.32 21.88
CA TRP A 29 17.30 10.22 22.01
C TRP A 29 17.87 9.01 22.76
N LYS A 30 19.14 8.65 22.49
CA LYS A 30 19.80 7.52 23.17
C LYS A 30 19.83 7.70 24.69
N THR A 31 19.92 8.94 25.19
CA THR A 31 20.07 9.22 26.61
C THR A 31 18.74 9.43 27.36
N HIS A 32 17.62 9.64 26.65
CA HIS A 32 16.32 9.95 27.27
C HIS A 32 15.17 9.00 26.88
N PHE A 33 15.47 7.87 26.23
CA PHE A 33 14.46 6.88 25.90
C PHE A 33 14.03 6.09 27.15
N SER A 34 12.88 6.45 27.74
CA SER A 34 12.19 5.60 28.71
C SER A 34 11.19 4.67 28.01
N PHE A 35 11.25 3.38 28.34
CA PHE A 35 10.43 2.34 27.75
C PHE A 35 8.93 2.59 27.97
N GLU A 36 8.54 3.13 29.12
CA GLU A 36 7.14 3.32 29.50
C GLU A 36 6.49 4.54 28.84
N THR A 37 7.22 5.63 28.61
CA THR A 37 6.66 6.89 28.09
C THR A 37 6.66 7.00 26.57
N HIS A 38 7.53 6.24 25.88
CA HIS A 38 7.69 6.34 24.43
C HIS A 38 7.53 5.03 23.67
N ALA A 39 7.96 3.89 24.21
CA ALA A 39 7.91 2.63 23.45
C ALA A 39 6.48 2.06 23.37
N LEU A 40 5.71 2.18 24.45
CA LEU A 40 4.36 1.61 24.51
C LEU A 40 3.34 2.35 23.61
N PRO A 41 3.22 3.70 23.63
CA PRO A 41 2.33 4.42 22.70
C PRO A 41 2.73 4.23 21.24
N LEU A 42 4.03 4.15 20.95
CA LEU A 42 4.56 3.85 19.61
C LEU A 42 4.14 2.45 19.14
N ALA A 43 4.32 1.44 20.00
CA ALA A 43 3.96 0.06 19.66
C ALA A 43 2.46 -0.09 19.44
N ILE A 44 1.63 0.50 20.31
CA ILE A 44 0.17 0.46 20.19
C ILE A 44 -0.29 1.20 18.92
N GLY A 45 0.18 2.43 18.71
CA GLY A 45 -0.23 3.23 17.56
C GLY A 45 0.21 2.62 16.23
N SER A 46 1.44 2.12 16.13
CA SER A 46 1.93 1.43 14.93
C SER A 46 1.16 0.13 14.66
N ALA A 47 0.77 -0.61 15.70
CA ALA A 47 -0.10 -1.77 15.56
C ALA A 47 -1.52 -1.39 15.08
N CYS A 48 -2.12 -0.32 15.63
CA CYS A 48 -3.41 0.21 15.17
C CYS A 48 -3.36 0.62 13.70
N SER A 49 -2.28 1.31 13.29
CA SER A 49 -2.04 1.70 11.90
C SER A 49 -1.91 0.48 10.97
N ALA A 50 -1.13 -0.52 11.36
CA ALA A 50 -0.99 -1.78 10.63
C ALA A 50 -2.34 -2.50 10.43
N ILE A 51 -3.11 -2.64 11.50
CA ILE A 51 -4.43 -3.29 11.47
C ILE A 51 -5.39 -2.49 10.60
N SER A 52 -5.44 -1.16 10.76
CA SER A 52 -6.29 -0.26 9.97
C SER A 52 -6.04 -0.44 8.48
N MET A 53 -4.78 -0.40 8.04
CA MET A 53 -4.43 -0.60 6.63
C MET A 53 -4.89 -1.97 6.11
N SER A 54 -4.65 -3.04 6.88
CA SER A 54 -5.01 -4.41 6.49
C SER A 54 -6.52 -4.60 6.39
N VAL A 55 -7.28 -4.07 7.34
CA VAL A 55 -8.75 -4.09 7.33
C VAL A 55 -9.29 -3.31 6.14
N SER A 56 -8.78 -2.09 5.90
CA SER A 56 -9.18 -1.27 4.75
C SER A 56 -8.93 -1.98 3.42
N MET A 57 -7.76 -2.59 3.24
CA MET A 57 -7.48 -3.36 2.01
C MET A 57 -8.40 -4.59 1.84
N ASN A 58 -8.72 -5.30 2.93
CA ASN A 58 -9.69 -6.39 2.87
C ASN A 58 -11.11 -5.91 2.53
N ALA A 59 -11.52 -4.74 3.05
CA ALA A 59 -12.79 -4.13 2.72
C ALA A 59 -12.85 -3.78 1.22
N PHE A 60 -11.81 -3.16 0.67
CA PHE A 60 -11.73 -2.86 -0.77
C PHE A 60 -11.79 -4.10 -1.65
N GLN A 61 -11.10 -5.18 -1.27
CA GLN A 61 -11.19 -6.43 -2.02
C GLN A 61 -12.61 -7.01 -2.02
N ARG A 62 -13.35 -6.88 -0.91
CA ARG A 62 -14.76 -7.28 -0.83
C ARG A 62 -15.67 -6.39 -1.68
N VAL A 63 -15.47 -5.07 -1.66
CA VAL A 63 -16.20 -4.14 -2.52
C VAL A 63 -15.99 -4.51 -3.99
N ALA A 64 -14.76 -4.78 -4.40
CA ALA A 64 -14.47 -5.20 -5.77
C ALA A 64 -15.06 -6.57 -6.13
N LEU A 65 -15.13 -7.50 -5.17
CA LEU A 65 -15.82 -8.77 -5.36
C LEU A 65 -17.32 -8.56 -5.61
N ILE A 66 -17.97 -7.67 -4.85
CA ILE A 66 -19.38 -7.30 -5.04
C ILE A 66 -19.57 -6.62 -6.40
N ALA A 67 -18.69 -5.68 -6.75
CA ALA A 67 -18.69 -4.98 -8.04
C ALA A 67 -18.25 -5.87 -9.23
N ARG A 68 -17.87 -7.12 -8.98
CA ARG A 68 -17.35 -8.09 -9.97
C ARG A 68 -16.15 -7.60 -10.79
N ILE A 69 -15.28 -6.80 -10.16
CA ILE A 69 -14.06 -6.28 -10.76
C ILE A 69 -12.88 -7.17 -10.37
N SER A 70 -12.18 -7.71 -11.36
CA SER A 70 -11.02 -8.58 -11.17
C SER A 70 -9.70 -7.85 -11.35
N SER A 71 -8.64 -8.46 -10.81
CA SER A 71 -7.23 -8.09 -11.01
C SER A 71 -6.77 -8.07 -12.46
N ALA A 72 -7.42 -8.85 -13.34
CA ALA A 72 -7.13 -8.93 -14.76
C ALA A 72 -7.91 -7.91 -15.60
N SER A 73 -8.91 -7.24 -15.01
CA SER A 73 -9.66 -6.20 -15.71
C SER A 73 -8.85 -4.91 -15.86
N ASN A 74 -9.20 -4.06 -16.84
CA ASN A 74 -8.56 -2.75 -17.04
C ASN A 74 -8.67 -1.84 -15.79
N PHE A 75 -9.73 -2.00 -15.00
CA PHE A 75 -9.95 -1.25 -13.76
C PHE A 75 -9.24 -1.86 -12.55
N GLY A 76 -8.78 -3.11 -12.63
CA GLY A 76 -8.15 -3.83 -11.52
C GLY A 76 -6.94 -3.10 -10.93
N PRO A 77 -5.91 -2.77 -11.72
CA PRO A 77 -4.76 -2.02 -11.23
C PRO A 77 -5.12 -0.63 -10.67
N VAL A 78 -6.07 0.07 -11.30
CA VAL A 78 -6.50 1.42 -10.91
C VAL A 78 -7.19 1.40 -9.55
N LEU A 79 -8.15 0.49 -9.35
CA LEU A 79 -8.79 0.30 -8.06
C LEU A 79 -7.84 -0.27 -7.02
N GLY A 80 -6.86 -1.07 -7.44
CA GLY A 80 -5.79 -1.51 -6.56
C GLY A 80 -4.99 -0.33 -6.01
N LEU A 81 -4.56 0.60 -6.87
CA LEU A 81 -3.88 1.82 -6.47
C LEU A 81 -4.75 2.67 -5.55
N GLY A 82 -6.00 2.94 -5.94
CA GLY A 82 -6.95 3.71 -5.12
C GLY A 82 -7.18 3.08 -3.75
N SER A 83 -7.30 1.75 -3.69
CA SER A 83 -7.44 1.02 -2.42
C SER A 83 -6.21 1.17 -1.53
N THR A 84 -5.00 1.16 -2.12
CA THR A 84 -3.76 1.34 -1.36
C THR A 84 -3.60 2.76 -0.86
N MET A 85 -3.94 3.77 -1.66
CA MET A 85 -3.92 5.18 -1.25
C MET A 85 -4.85 5.39 -0.05
N MET A 86 -6.12 4.97 -0.17
CA MET A 86 -7.10 5.15 0.90
C MET A 86 -6.74 4.36 2.16
N ALA A 87 -6.31 3.10 2.02
CA ALA A 87 -5.89 2.30 3.16
C ALA A 87 -4.69 2.92 3.91
N SER A 88 -3.80 3.60 3.19
CA SER A 88 -2.64 4.28 3.78
C SER A 88 -3.05 5.52 4.58
N VAL A 89 -4.00 6.30 4.06
CA VAL A 89 -4.61 7.42 4.80
C VAL A 89 -5.29 6.91 6.07
N CYS A 90 -6.08 5.84 5.99
CA CYS A 90 -6.70 5.22 7.18
C CYS A 90 -5.65 4.76 8.21
N ALA A 91 -4.48 4.32 7.76
CA ALA A 91 -3.39 3.88 8.63
C ALA A 91 -2.80 5.07 9.40
N GLY A 92 -2.44 6.15 8.70
CA GLY A 92 -1.92 7.37 9.31
C GLY A 92 -2.90 7.97 10.32
N GLN A 93 -4.19 8.04 9.98
CA GLN A 93 -5.20 8.52 10.92
C GLN A 93 -5.33 7.62 12.15
N ALA A 94 -5.34 6.30 11.98
CA ALA A 94 -5.41 5.37 13.10
C ALA A 94 -4.22 5.53 14.07
N MET A 95 -3.04 5.87 13.56
CA MET A 95 -1.88 6.20 14.39
C MET A 95 -2.10 7.48 15.20
N LEU A 96 -2.55 8.56 14.56
CA LEU A 96 -2.81 9.84 15.23
C LEU A 96 -3.84 9.66 16.36
N PHE A 97 -4.97 9.00 16.07
CA PHE A 97 -6.00 8.69 17.07
C PHE A 97 -5.48 7.83 18.23
N ALA A 98 -4.67 6.81 17.95
CA ALA A 98 -4.12 5.93 18.98
C ALA A 98 -3.09 6.65 19.87
N SER A 99 -2.34 7.60 19.28
CA SER A 99 -1.38 8.41 20.02
C SER A 99 -2.06 9.39 20.98
N ASP A 100 -3.13 10.06 20.55
CA ASP A 100 -3.93 10.95 21.40
C ASP A 100 -4.56 10.21 22.59
N PHE A 101 -5.11 9.02 22.33
CA PHE A 101 -5.71 8.19 23.38
C PHE A 101 -4.68 7.70 24.40
N SER A 102 -3.48 7.35 23.94
CA SER A 102 -2.41 6.86 24.80
C SER A 102 -1.83 7.98 25.69
N LEU A 103 -1.69 9.20 25.16
CA LEU A 103 -1.25 10.38 25.92
C LEU A 103 -2.30 10.87 26.93
N SER A 104 -3.59 10.77 26.59
CA SER A 104 -4.71 11.07 27.50
C SER A 104 -4.68 10.22 28.77
N ARG A 105 -4.28 8.95 28.66
CA ARG A 105 -4.22 8.01 29.79
C ARG A 105 -3.01 8.21 30.70
N GLY A 106 -1.98 8.90 30.21
CA GLY A 106 -0.75 9.23 30.94
C GLY A 106 -0.79 10.53 31.75
N GLY A 107 -1.95 11.18 31.89
CA GLY A 107 -2.10 12.43 32.65
C GLY A 107 -1.97 13.73 31.86
N GLY A 108 -1.89 13.66 30.53
CA GLY A 108 -1.95 14.85 29.66
C GLY A 108 -3.38 15.39 29.54
N LYS A 109 -3.58 16.70 29.78
CA LYS A 109 -4.88 17.37 29.60
C LYS A 109 -5.37 17.18 28.17
N VAL A 110 -6.49 16.45 28.04
CA VAL A 110 -7.18 16.22 26.77
C VAL A 110 -7.83 17.51 26.31
N HIS A 111 -7.42 18.04 25.16
CA HIS A 111 -8.26 18.99 24.43
C HIS A 111 -9.37 18.20 23.72
N ASN A 112 -10.60 18.37 24.20
CA ASN A 112 -11.82 17.79 23.64
C ASN A 112 -12.02 18.23 22.18
N THR A 113 -11.53 17.44 21.22
CA THR A 113 -11.97 17.53 19.82
C THR A 113 -11.73 16.22 19.10
N THR A 114 -12.68 15.28 19.14
CA THR A 114 -12.94 14.40 18.00
C THR A 114 -14.28 13.67 18.16
N SER A 115 -15.25 14.11 17.37
CA SER A 115 -16.51 13.40 17.18
C SER A 115 -16.24 12.11 16.41
N SER A 116 -16.69 11.00 16.99
CA SER A 116 -16.77 9.66 16.44
C SER A 116 -17.59 9.62 15.14
N GLY A 117 -17.02 10.05 14.03
CA GLY A 117 -17.64 10.04 12.70
C GLY A 117 -17.10 8.89 11.85
N SER A 118 -17.95 7.90 11.59
CA SER A 118 -17.74 6.69 10.78
C SER A 118 -16.63 6.75 9.69
N PHE A 119 -15.61 5.90 9.87
CA PHE A 119 -14.42 5.70 9.03
C PHE A 119 -14.68 5.44 7.52
N VAL A 120 -15.90 5.09 7.14
CA VAL A 120 -16.27 4.73 5.76
C VAL A 120 -16.85 5.93 5.00
N SER A 121 -17.45 6.91 5.69
CA SER A 121 -18.20 8.00 5.05
C SER A 121 -17.29 9.14 4.55
N ALA A 122 -16.17 9.41 5.23
CA ALA A 122 -15.26 10.49 4.84
C ALA A 122 -14.55 10.20 3.50
N GLY A 123 -14.16 8.94 3.25
CA GLY A 123 -13.57 8.52 1.97
C GLY A 123 -14.56 8.47 0.81
N LEU A 124 -15.86 8.30 1.08
CA LEU A 124 -16.92 8.28 0.06
C LEU A 124 -17.39 9.70 -0.32
N ASN A 125 -17.37 10.66 0.62
CA ASN A 125 -17.78 12.03 0.35
C ASN A 125 -16.83 12.80 -0.58
N GLN A 126 -15.52 12.48 -0.60
CA GLN A 126 -14.59 13.09 -1.57
C GLN A 126 -14.82 12.63 -3.01
N ILE A 127 -15.41 11.45 -3.24
CA ILE A 127 -15.68 10.94 -4.60
C ILE A 127 -16.96 11.56 -5.17
N SER A 128 -17.86 12.04 -4.32
CA SER A 128 -19.17 12.58 -4.73
C SER A 128 -19.20 14.11 -4.87
N GLY A 129 -18.11 14.82 -4.57
CA GLY A 129 -18.04 16.29 -4.52
C GLY A 129 -17.40 16.95 -5.75
N SER A 130 -17.80 16.58 -6.96
CA SER A 130 -17.49 17.37 -8.17
C SER A 130 -18.73 18.16 -8.57
N ASN A 131 -18.91 19.34 -7.98
CA ASN A 131 -19.59 20.51 -8.55
C ASN A 131 -19.91 21.54 -7.47
N SER A 132 -19.03 22.53 -7.31
CA SER A 132 -19.43 23.92 -7.05
C SER A 132 -18.18 24.82 -7.08
N SER A 133 -18.04 25.57 -8.16
CA SER A 133 -17.08 26.67 -8.26
C SER A 133 -17.36 27.74 -7.20
N PRO A 134 -16.34 28.35 -6.56
CA PRO A 134 -16.51 29.63 -5.91
C PRO A 134 -15.95 30.76 -6.77
N HIS A 135 -16.80 31.76 -6.93
CA HIS A 135 -16.57 33.05 -7.54
C HIS A 135 -15.36 33.76 -6.90
N ILE A 136 -14.38 34.16 -7.71
CA ILE A 136 -13.22 34.95 -7.29
C ILE A 136 -13.61 36.44 -7.32
N SER A 137 -13.72 37.07 -6.16
CA SER A 137 -13.75 38.53 -6.04
C SER A 137 -12.34 39.04 -5.75
N TYR A 138 -11.80 39.82 -6.69
CA TYR A 138 -10.52 40.53 -6.56
C TYR A 138 -10.70 41.79 -5.70
N SER A 139 -9.87 41.94 -4.67
CA SER A 139 -9.53 43.26 -4.14
C SER A 139 -8.18 43.25 -3.43
N GLY A 140 -7.26 44.10 -3.90
CA GLY A 140 -6.29 44.80 -3.04
C GLY A 140 -4.90 44.18 -2.92
N SER A 141 -3.99 44.68 -3.75
CA SER A 141 -2.53 44.57 -3.65
C SER A 141 -1.96 45.13 -2.33
N SER A 142 -1.06 44.38 -1.66
CA SER A 142 0.17 44.97 -1.10
C SER A 142 1.25 43.90 -0.89
N ASN A 143 2.44 44.17 -1.44
CA ASN A 143 3.65 43.37 -1.29
C ASN A 143 4.15 43.38 0.15
N SER A 144 4.27 42.22 0.80
CA SER A 144 5.26 42.04 1.85
C SER A 144 5.74 40.59 1.95
N THR A 145 7.06 40.49 2.04
CA THR A 145 7.94 39.33 2.18
C THR A 145 7.41 38.17 3.03
N TRP A 146 7.45 36.99 2.43
CA TRP A 146 7.12 35.69 3.00
C TRP A 146 8.00 35.33 4.22
N ARG A 147 7.49 35.56 5.43
CA ARG A 147 7.85 34.80 6.64
C ARG A 147 6.60 34.07 7.11
N ARG A 148 6.50 32.78 6.77
CA ARG A 148 5.35 31.92 7.07
C ARG A 148 5.48 31.38 8.49
N THR A 149 5.25 32.22 9.49
CA THR A 149 5.03 31.80 10.87
C THR A 149 3.58 31.32 10.98
N LYS A 150 3.33 29.99 10.91
CA LYS A 150 2.01 29.39 11.12
C LYS A 150 1.60 29.58 12.59
N ARG A 151 1.01 30.73 12.90
CA ARG A 151 0.32 30.97 14.17
C ARG A 151 -1.03 30.27 14.07
N ARG A 152 -1.19 29.12 14.74
CA ARG A 152 -2.49 28.44 14.92
C ARG A 152 -3.46 29.45 15.55
N LYS A 153 -4.41 29.97 14.76
CA LYS A 153 -5.56 30.70 15.28
C LYS A 153 -6.59 29.69 15.72
N THR A 154 -6.88 29.73 17.01
CA THR A 154 -8.03 29.14 17.68
C THR A 154 -9.33 29.63 17.06
N GLY A 155 -10.27 28.70 16.81
CA GLY A 155 -11.69 29.03 16.72
C GLY A 155 -12.34 29.04 15.34
N THR A 156 -12.12 28.01 14.52
CA THR A 156 -13.11 27.58 13.51
C THR A 156 -13.05 26.06 13.42
N LEU A 157 -14.20 25.41 13.37
CA LEU A 157 -14.38 23.96 13.24
C LEU A 157 -13.99 23.51 11.82
N GLU A 158 -12.73 23.71 11.43
CA GLU A 158 -12.16 23.18 10.20
C GLU A 158 -11.69 21.76 10.47
N THR A 159 -12.26 20.83 9.72
CA THR A 159 -11.97 19.39 9.79
C THR A 159 -10.46 19.15 9.76
N ALA A 160 -9.92 18.60 10.86
CA ALA A 160 -8.49 18.48 11.16
C ALA A 160 -7.74 17.43 10.29
N TRP A 161 -7.86 17.53 8.98
CA TRP A 161 -7.04 16.78 8.03
C TRP A 161 -5.91 17.70 7.57
N ASP A 162 -4.67 17.38 7.94
CA ASP A 162 -3.53 18.00 7.28
C ASP A 162 -3.41 17.38 5.88
N GLU A 163 -3.84 18.12 4.86
CA GLU A 163 -3.86 17.66 3.47
C GLU A 163 -2.48 17.15 3.04
N ASP A 164 -1.41 17.83 3.44
CA ASP A 164 -0.03 17.46 3.09
C ASP A 164 0.33 16.08 3.66
N GLU A 165 -0.09 15.80 4.90
CA GLU A 165 0.13 14.52 5.58
C GLU A 165 -0.67 13.39 4.93
N THR A 166 -1.94 13.66 4.59
CA THR A 166 -2.79 12.66 3.93
C THR A 166 -2.27 12.27 2.54
N VAL A 167 -1.83 13.26 1.77
CA VAL A 167 -1.25 13.05 0.43
C VAL A 167 0.05 12.28 0.56
N PHE A 168 0.89 12.62 1.54
CA PHE A 168 2.14 11.90 1.78
C PHE A 168 1.91 10.44 2.17
N ASP A 169 0.98 10.15 3.08
CA ASP A 169 0.65 8.77 3.47
C ASP A 169 0.12 7.97 2.30
N ALA A 170 -0.79 8.55 1.51
CA ALA A 170 -1.32 7.94 0.30
C ALA A 170 -0.19 7.59 -0.69
N ALA A 171 0.73 8.52 -0.92
CA ALA A 171 1.86 8.33 -1.82
C ALA A 171 2.84 7.27 -1.28
N LEU A 172 3.26 7.40 -0.02
CA LEU A 172 4.21 6.50 0.63
C LEU A 172 3.68 5.07 0.64
N GLY A 173 2.45 4.86 1.09
CA GLY A 173 1.89 3.52 1.16
C GLY A 173 1.66 2.90 -0.22
N SER A 174 1.32 3.70 -1.24
CA SER A 174 1.23 3.23 -2.63
C SER A 174 2.59 2.78 -3.17
N VAL A 175 3.64 3.56 -2.94
CA VAL A 175 5.02 3.23 -3.34
C VAL A 175 5.50 1.96 -2.64
N LEU A 176 5.32 1.88 -1.32
CA LEU A 176 5.70 0.70 -0.54
C LEU A 176 4.91 -0.54 -0.99
N PHE A 177 3.61 -0.38 -1.29
CA PHE A 177 2.79 -1.46 -1.79
C PHE A 177 3.27 -1.91 -3.17
N PHE A 178 3.57 -0.98 -4.08
CA PHE A 178 4.09 -1.30 -5.40
C PHE A 178 5.34 -2.17 -5.31
N PHE A 179 6.33 -1.79 -4.49
CA PHE A 179 7.54 -2.59 -4.32
C PHE A 179 7.27 -3.95 -3.66
N ALA A 180 6.51 -3.99 -2.55
CA ALA A 180 6.19 -5.23 -1.86
C ALA A 180 5.35 -6.20 -2.72
N SER A 181 4.48 -5.65 -3.57
CA SER A 181 3.65 -6.38 -4.53
C SER A 181 4.41 -6.78 -5.81
N ARG A 182 5.70 -6.45 -5.94
CA ARG A 182 6.52 -6.72 -7.14
C ARG A 182 6.05 -5.96 -8.38
N GLY A 183 5.62 -4.72 -8.18
CA GLY A 183 5.20 -3.79 -9.22
C GLY A 183 3.75 -3.96 -9.68
N SER A 184 2.85 -4.47 -8.83
CA SER A 184 1.48 -4.77 -9.25
C SER A 184 0.43 -4.41 -8.20
N PHE A 185 -0.35 -3.37 -8.50
CA PHE A 185 -1.55 -3.02 -7.75
C PHE A 185 -2.69 -4.02 -7.90
N SER A 186 -2.69 -4.83 -8.97
CA SER A 186 -3.67 -5.91 -9.17
C SER A 186 -3.70 -6.91 -8.02
N LYS A 187 -2.61 -7.03 -7.24
CA LYS A 187 -2.57 -7.86 -6.03
C LYS A 187 -3.49 -7.43 -4.91
N ALA A 188 -4.01 -6.21 -4.94
CA ALA A 188 -5.06 -5.77 -4.01
C ALA A 188 -6.45 -6.30 -4.42
N MET A 189 -6.62 -6.73 -5.67
CA MET A 189 -7.91 -7.09 -6.25
C MET A 189 -8.18 -8.58 -6.22
N PRO A 190 -9.45 -9.03 -6.23
CA PRO A 190 -9.76 -10.44 -6.36
C PRO A 190 -9.33 -10.98 -7.74
N SER A 191 -9.04 -12.27 -7.81
CA SER A 191 -8.65 -12.95 -9.03
C SER A 191 -9.86 -13.57 -9.74
N ASP A 192 -10.00 -13.37 -11.04
CA ASP A 192 -10.93 -14.14 -11.86
C ASP A 192 -10.30 -15.50 -12.19
N VAL A 193 -11.02 -16.58 -11.91
CA VAL A 193 -10.52 -17.93 -12.16
C VAL A 193 -10.33 -18.24 -13.64
N ALA A 194 -11.04 -17.54 -14.52
CA ALA A 194 -10.92 -17.71 -15.97
C ALA A 194 -9.73 -16.95 -16.57
N GLU A 195 -9.07 -16.10 -15.79
CA GLU A 195 -7.98 -15.20 -16.22
C GLU A 195 -6.68 -15.45 -15.45
N ILE A 196 -5.60 -14.78 -15.87
CA ILE A 196 -4.35 -14.73 -15.11
C ILE A 196 -4.63 -14.05 -13.75
N GLY A 197 -4.61 -14.83 -12.68
CA GLY A 197 -4.82 -14.33 -11.32
C GLY A 197 -3.76 -13.35 -10.81
N ALA A 198 -4.11 -12.59 -9.78
CA ALA A 198 -3.30 -11.51 -9.21
C ALA A 198 -1.95 -11.97 -8.63
N ASN A 199 -1.84 -13.25 -8.26
CA ASN A 199 -0.63 -13.85 -7.69
C ASN A 199 0.24 -14.56 -8.75
N ALA A 200 -0.02 -14.30 -10.03
CA ALA A 200 0.76 -14.83 -11.14
C ALA A 200 2.17 -14.24 -11.18
N VAL A 201 3.17 -15.03 -10.79
CA VAL A 201 4.59 -14.62 -10.81
C VAL A 201 5.41 -15.31 -11.91
N LYS A 202 5.33 -16.65 -12.00
CA LYS A 202 6.08 -17.43 -13.00
C LYS A 202 5.18 -18.45 -13.70
N SER A 203 5.47 -18.66 -14.98
CA SER A 203 4.76 -19.59 -15.86
C SER A 203 5.71 -20.33 -16.79
N ILE A 204 5.25 -21.46 -17.31
CA ILE A 204 5.96 -22.29 -18.29
C ILE A 204 5.22 -22.20 -19.63
N LYS A 205 5.91 -22.33 -20.75
CA LYS A 205 5.25 -22.40 -22.06
C LYS A 205 4.41 -23.69 -22.14
N ALA A 206 3.19 -23.59 -22.65
CA ALA A 206 2.36 -24.76 -22.92
C ALA A 206 2.64 -25.32 -24.31
N ASN A 207 2.52 -26.64 -24.46
CA ASN A 207 2.73 -27.34 -25.74
C ASN A 207 1.38 -27.52 -26.44
N GLY A 208 0.79 -26.40 -26.87
CA GLY A 208 -0.58 -26.37 -27.43
C GLY A 208 -1.63 -26.68 -26.36
N SER A 209 -2.62 -27.49 -26.70
CA SER A 209 -3.75 -27.87 -25.84
C SER A 209 -3.50 -29.12 -24.97
N ASN A 210 -2.28 -29.67 -25.00
CA ASN A 210 -1.88 -30.83 -24.21
C ASN A 210 -1.74 -30.45 -22.74
N TYR A 211 -2.14 -31.34 -21.82
CA TYR A 211 -1.91 -31.11 -20.39
C TYR A 211 -0.42 -31.05 -20.05
N ALA A 212 -0.11 -30.42 -18.91
CA ALA A 212 1.25 -30.33 -18.41
C ALA A 212 1.83 -31.73 -18.19
N SER A 213 2.98 -32.00 -18.81
CA SER A 213 3.78 -33.22 -18.60
C SER A 213 4.32 -33.29 -17.17
N GLU A 214 4.71 -34.47 -16.70
CA GLU A 214 5.28 -34.62 -15.35
C GLU A 214 6.53 -33.77 -15.09
N PRO A 215 7.48 -33.60 -16.04
CA PRO A 215 8.58 -32.65 -15.89
C PRO A 215 8.09 -31.20 -15.74
N GLN A 216 7.09 -30.78 -16.53
CA GLN A 216 6.50 -29.43 -16.40
C GLN A 216 5.81 -29.27 -15.05
N LYS A 217 5.05 -30.27 -14.59
CA LYS A 217 4.44 -30.26 -13.25
C LYS A 217 5.49 -30.19 -12.15
N ALA A 218 6.63 -30.87 -12.28
CA ALA A 218 7.72 -30.78 -11.30
C ALA A 218 8.25 -29.33 -11.16
N VAL A 219 8.43 -28.62 -12.27
CA VAL A 219 8.79 -27.20 -12.25
C VAL A 219 7.67 -26.33 -11.66
N LEU A 220 6.41 -26.61 -12.01
CA LEU A 220 5.25 -25.92 -11.44
C LEU A 220 5.12 -26.15 -9.92
N ARG A 221 5.47 -27.33 -9.40
CA ARG A 221 5.52 -27.60 -7.95
C ARG A 221 6.52 -26.68 -7.27
N THR A 222 7.67 -26.43 -7.89
CA THR A 222 8.66 -25.47 -7.38
C THR A 222 8.09 -24.04 -7.37
N PHE A 223 7.38 -23.63 -8.41
CA PHE A 223 6.71 -22.33 -8.44
C PHE A 223 5.60 -22.22 -7.40
N MET A 224 4.78 -23.26 -7.25
CA MET A 224 3.71 -23.35 -6.26
C MET A 224 4.26 -23.26 -4.83
N ARG A 225 5.39 -23.90 -4.51
CA ARG A 225 6.04 -23.78 -3.19
C ARG A 225 6.59 -22.37 -2.94
N LYS A 226 7.18 -21.75 -3.96
CA LYS A 226 7.83 -20.44 -3.82
C LYS A 226 6.80 -19.30 -3.78
N TYR A 227 5.90 -19.25 -4.74
CA TYR A 227 4.98 -18.13 -4.98
C TYR A 227 3.52 -18.44 -4.62
N GLY A 228 3.14 -19.71 -4.53
CA GLY A 228 1.75 -20.12 -4.32
C GLY A 228 0.95 -20.22 -5.62
N CYS A 229 -0.34 -20.54 -5.46
CA CYS A 229 -1.32 -20.57 -6.52
C CYS A 229 -1.48 -19.18 -7.14
N HIS A 230 -1.52 -19.10 -8.47
CA HIS A 230 -1.58 -17.80 -9.14
C HIS A 230 -2.91 -17.06 -8.95
N HIS A 231 -4.00 -17.74 -8.57
CA HIS A 231 -5.25 -17.10 -8.14
C HIS A 231 -5.23 -16.76 -6.65
N CYS A 232 -5.28 -17.77 -5.77
CA CYS A 232 -5.51 -17.56 -4.34
C CYS A 232 -4.25 -17.39 -3.48
N GLY A 233 -3.05 -17.60 -4.05
CA GLY A 233 -1.78 -17.54 -3.30
C GLY A 233 -1.51 -18.73 -2.39
N LYS A 234 -2.43 -19.71 -2.27
CA LYS A 234 -2.24 -20.92 -1.44
C LYS A 234 -1.05 -21.73 -1.94
N LYS A 235 -0.16 -22.13 -1.04
CA LYS A 235 0.93 -23.06 -1.34
C LYS A 235 0.46 -24.50 -1.16
N SER A 236 0.84 -25.38 -2.09
CA SER A 236 0.42 -26.79 -2.13
C SER A 236 1.51 -27.65 -2.79
N LEU A 237 1.61 -28.92 -2.41
CA LEU A 237 2.42 -29.89 -3.15
C LEU A 237 1.68 -30.44 -4.39
N LYS A 238 0.35 -30.56 -4.29
CA LYS A 238 -0.51 -30.89 -5.42
C LYS A 238 -0.72 -29.63 -6.27
N VAL A 239 -0.13 -29.64 -7.47
CA VAL A 239 -0.22 -28.55 -8.44
C VAL A 239 -0.90 -29.04 -9.70
N ILE A 240 -1.77 -28.20 -10.22
CA ILE A 240 -2.35 -28.34 -11.55
C ILE A 240 -1.62 -27.34 -12.46
N GLY A 241 -1.24 -27.80 -13.64
CA GLY A 241 -0.75 -26.92 -14.69
C GLY A 241 -1.94 -26.33 -15.42
N ASP A 242 -2.39 -25.17 -14.95
CA ASP A 242 -3.53 -24.47 -15.54
C ASP A 242 -3.13 -23.80 -16.86
N HIS A 243 -3.96 -23.95 -17.89
CA HIS A 243 -3.77 -23.29 -19.17
C HIS A 243 -4.40 -21.90 -19.11
N MET A 244 -3.58 -20.88 -19.33
CA MET A 244 -4.08 -19.52 -19.46
C MET A 244 -3.69 -18.94 -20.84
N PRO A 245 -4.66 -18.50 -21.67
CA PRO A 245 -6.11 -18.62 -21.46
C PRO A 245 -6.62 -20.08 -21.53
N PRO A 246 -7.79 -20.42 -20.94
CA PRO A 246 -8.32 -21.78 -20.95
C PRO A 246 -8.55 -22.32 -22.36
N ASN A 247 -8.43 -23.63 -22.56
CA ASN A 247 -8.57 -24.27 -23.88
C ASN A 247 -9.88 -23.92 -24.61
N LYS A 248 -11.00 -23.86 -23.89
CA LYS A 248 -12.29 -23.47 -24.49
C LYS A 248 -12.26 -22.05 -25.05
N VAL A 249 -11.56 -21.14 -24.36
CA VAL A 249 -11.38 -19.74 -24.78
C VAL A 249 -10.36 -19.65 -25.93
N ALA A 250 -9.24 -20.36 -25.83
CA ALA A 250 -8.18 -20.31 -26.83
C ALA A 250 -8.57 -20.91 -28.18
N PHE A 251 -9.33 -22.01 -28.20
CA PHE A 251 -9.68 -22.75 -29.42
C PHE A 251 -11.16 -22.61 -29.82
N GLY A 252 -11.96 -21.84 -29.07
CA GLY A 252 -13.39 -21.62 -29.30
C GLY A 252 -14.30 -22.81 -28.95
N SER A 253 -13.78 -24.04 -28.91
CA SER A 253 -14.52 -25.23 -28.49
C SER A 253 -13.59 -26.31 -27.90
N ALA A 254 -14.17 -27.19 -27.07
CA ALA A 254 -13.45 -28.35 -26.56
C ALA A 254 -13.04 -29.32 -27.67
N ALA A 255 -13.85 -29.43 -28.74
CA ALA A 255 -13.56 -30.23 -29.92
C ALA A 255 -12.33 -29.71 -30.68
N ASN A 256 -12.24 -28.39 -30.90
CA ASN A 256 -11.08 -27.76 -31.55
C ASN A 256 -9.81 -27.89 -30.71
N ALA A 257 -9.95 -27.75 -29.39
CA ALA A 257 -8.84 -27.98 -28.46
C ALA A 257 -8.36 -29.43 -28.52
N ALA A 258 -9.28 -30.40 -28.54
CA ALA A 258 -8.96 -31.83 -28.67
C ALA A 258 -8.30 -32.16 -30.02
N ALA A 259 -8.79 -31.59 -31.13
CA ALA A 259 -8.19 -31.74 -32.45
C ALA A 259 -6.79 -31.12 -32.56
N SER A 260 -6.43 -30.23 -31.63
CA SER A 260 -5.10 -29.62 -31.54
C SER A 260 -4.17 -30.33 -30.54
N ARG A 261 -4.62 -31.44 -29.93
CA ARG A 261 -3.80 -32.27 -29.02
C ARG A 261 -2.95 -33.27 -29.80
N GLY A 262 -1.78 -33.60 -29.26
CA GLY A 262 -0.85 -34.60 -29.83
C GLY A 262 0.35 -34.02 -30.57
N ALA A 263 1.31 -34.89 -30.92
CA ALA A 263 2.59 -34.52 -31.54
C ALA A 263 2.49 -34.26 -33.06
N ASN A 264 1.43 -34.75 -33.72
CA ASN A 264 1.22 -34.69 -35.17
C ASN A 264 0.12 -33.70 -35.54
N VAL A 265 0.15 -32.49 -34.99
CA VAL A 265 -0.76 -31.43 -35.41
C VAL A 265 -0.47 -31.08 -36.88
N SER A 266 -1.44 -31.33 -37.77
CA SER A 266 -1.26 -31.15 -39.21
C SER A 266 -0.82 -29.72 -39.55
N MET A 267 -0.06 -29.56 -40.65
CA MET A 267 0.38 -28.24 -41.10
C MET A 267 -0.82 -27.31 -41.37
N TYR A 268 -1.93 -27.89 -41.85
CA TYR A 268 -3.21 -27.21 -42.02
C TYR A 268 -3.80 -26.71 -40.69
N GLN A 269 -3.79 -27.53 -39.62
CA GLN A 269 -4.24 -27.08 -38.30
C GLN A 269 -3.37 -25.92 -37.76
N LYS A 270 -2.04 -25.98 -37.95
CA LYS A 270 -1.13 -24.91 -37.54
C LYS A 270 -1.44 -23.61 -38.28
N PHE A 271 -1.68 -23.70 -39.59
CA PHE A 271 -2.09 -22.57 -40.42
C PHE A 271 -3.45 -22.01 -40.01
N MET A 272 -4.45 -22.86 -39.77
CA MET A 272 -5.77 -22.43 -39.30
C MET A 272 -5.71 -21.79 -37.90
N ASN A 273 -4.89 -22.32 -36.99
CA ASN A 273 -4.67 -21.71 -35.67
C ASN A 273 -3.97 -20.35 -35.77
N PHE A 274 -3.08 -20.19 -36.77
CA PHE A 274 -2.45 -18.91 -37.08
C PHE A 274 -3.46 -17.89 -37.61
N ILE A 275 -4.28 -18.27 -38.60
CA ILE A 275 -5.34 -17.40 -39.15
C ILE A 275 -6.35 -17.00 -38.07
N ARG A 276 -6.68 -17.92 -37.16
CA ARG A 276 -7.61 -17.67 -36.04
C ARG A 276 -6.97 -16.92 -34.87
N PHE A 277 -5.70 -16.50 -34.99
CA PHE A 277 -4.95 -15.79 -33.95
C PHE A 277 -5.02 -16.48 -32.58
N VAL A 278 -4.92 -17.82 -32.56
CA VAL A 278 -5.00 -18.59 -31.31
C VAL A 278 -3.90 -18.10 -30.34
N PRO A 279 -4.27 -17.64 -29.13
CA PRO A 279 -3.31 -17.07 -28.19
C PRO A 279 -2.31 -18.13 -27.71
N LYS A 280 -1.05 -17.71 -27.51
CA LYS A 280 0.01 -18.57 -26.96
C LYS A 280 -0.29 -18.88 -25.49
N GLN A 281 -0.79 -20.09 -25.23
CA GLN A 281 -1.10 -20.54 -23.88
C GLN A 281 0.15 -20.76 -23.03
N ARG A 282 -0.01 -20.57 -21.72
CA ARG A 282 1.04 -20.81 -20.72
C ARG A 282 0.48 -21.58 -19.55
N PHE A 283 1.35 -22.37 -18.92
CA PHE A 283 1.05 -23.07 -17.68
C PHE A 283 1.35 -22.20 -16.47
N TRP A 284 0.33 -22.04 -15.62
CA TRP A 284 0.47 -21.39 -14.32
C TRP A 284 0.24 -22.41 -13.19
N PRO A 285 0.91 -22.22 -12.03
CA PRO A 285 0.72 -23.09 -10.89
C PRO A 285 -0.66 -22.81 -10.25
N GLN A 286 -1.55 -23.79 -10.28
CA GLN A 286 -2.89 -23.68 -9.72
C GLN A 286 -3.17 -24.78 -8.69
N CYS A 287 -3.93 -24.47 -7.64
CA CYS A 287 -4.37 -25.46 -6.66
C CYS A 287 -5.69 -26.12 -7.08
N GLU A 288 -5.96 -27.32 -6.58
CA GLU A 288 -7.15 -28.10 -6.95
C GLU A 288 -8.47 -27.37 -6.70
N SER A 289 -8.60 -26.68 -5.57
CA SER A 289 -9.80 -25.89 -5.27
C SER A 289 -10.07 -24.78 -6.29
N CYS A 290 -9.03 -24.10 -6.79
CA CYS A 290 -9.17 -23.07 -7.81
C CYS A 290 -9.46 -23.68 -9.18
N ALA A 291 -8.84 -24.81 -9.51
CA ALA A 291 -9.09 -25.51 -10.77
C ALA A 291 -10.54 -26.04 -10.87
N LEU A 292 -11.10 -26.55 -9.78
CA LEU A 292 -12.50 -26.96 -9.71
C LEU A 292 -13.45 -25.76 -9.91
N LEU A 293 -13.16 -24.61 -9.29
CA LEU A 293 -13.95 -23.40 -9.49
C LEU A 293 -13.85 -22.87 -10.93
N GLN A 294 -12.66 -22.97 -11.52
CA GLN A 294 -12.42 -22.57 -12.90
C GLN A 294 -13.17 -23.47 -13.89
N SER A 295 -13.17 -24.79 -13.68
CA SER A 295 -13.88 -25.70 -14.59
C SER A 295 -15.38 -25.42 -14.62
N VAL A 296 -15.98 -25.13 -13.45
CA VAL A 296 -17.37 -24.67 -13.33
C VAL A 296 -17.58 -23.32 -14.03
N ALA A 297 -16.71 -22.33 -13.75
CA ALA A 297 -16.79 -21.00 -14.35
C ALA A 297 -16.73 -21.03 -15.89
N VAL A 298 -15.79 -21.80 -16.46
CA VAL A 298 -15.59 -21.93 -17.91
C VAL A 298 -16.69 -22.77 -18.57
N ARG A 299 -17.20 -23.80 -17.88
CA ARG A 299 -18.32 -24.60 -18.38
C ARG A 299 -19.59 -23.77 -18.47
N ASP A 300 -19.94 -23.11 -17.37
CA ASP A 300 -21.21 -22.39 -17.21
C ASP A 300 -21.14 -20.95 -17.77
N ASN A 301 -19.96 -20.53 -18.24
CA ASN A 301 -19.68 -19.18 -18.75
C ASN A 301 -20.01 -18.07 -17.73
N VAL A 302 -19.71 -18.32 -16.46
CA VAL A 302 -19.95 -17.40 -15.34
C VAL A 302 -18.64 -16.92 -14.76
N ARG A 303 -18.51 -15.61 -14.56
CA ARG A 303 -17.38 -15.02 -13.82
C ARG A 303 -17.38 -15.49 -12.37
N LYS A 304 -16.29 -16.10 -11.92
CA LYS A 304 -16.08 -16.49 -10.52
C LYS A 304 -14.81 -15.82 -9.99
N LEU A 305 -14.98 -15.02 -8.95
CA LEU A 305 -13.90 -14.28 -8.31
C LEU A 305 -13.44 -14.98 -7.03
N ILE A 306 -12.13 -14.96 -6.80
CA ILE A 306 -11.49 -15.52 -5.60
C ILE A 306 -10.68 -14.42 -4.90
N THR A 307 -10.87 -14.30 -3.59
CA THR A 307 -10.08 -13.44 -2.72
C THR A 307 -8.79 -14.14 -2.26
N HIS A 308 -7.82 -13.35 -1.81
CA HIS A 308 -6.56 -13.88 -1.29
C HIS A 308 -5.96 -12.93 -0.27
N SER A 309 -5.33 -13.46 0.79
CA SER A 309 -4.82 -12.66 1.91
C SER A 309 -3.41 -12.07 1.68
N GLY A 310 -2.83 -12.25 0.50
CA GLY A 310 -1.48 -11.77 0.19
C GLY A 310 -1.31 -10.26 0.39
N HIS A 311 -2.28 -9.46 -0.08
CA HIS A 311 -2.26 -8.01 0.11
C HIS A 311 -2.43 -7.59 1.57
N ALA A 312 -3.26 -8.29 2.35
CA ALA A 312 -3.46 -7.97 3.77
C ALA A 312 -2.16 -8.11 4.58
N LYS A 313 -1.33 -9.12 4.26
CA LYS A 313 -0.02 -9.28 4.89
C LYS A 313 0.95 -8.17 4.51
N ILE A 314 0.94 -7.75 3.25
CA ILE A 314 1.72 -6.60 2.77
C ILE A 314 1.25 -5.32 3.49
N ALA A 315 -0.07 -5.13 3.60
CA ALA A 315 -0.71 -4.00 4.25
C ALA A 315 -0.33 -3.87 5.73
N LEU A 316 -0.27 -4.98 6.47
CA LEU A 316 0.19 -4.96 7.87
C LEU A 316 1.59 -4.37 7.99
N GLY A 317 2.54 -4.80 7.15
CA GLY A 317 3.91 -4.29 7.17
C GLY A 317 3.98 -2.80 6.78
N ILE A 318 3.22 -2.39 5.78
CA ILE A 318 3.22 -0.99 5.32
C ILE A 318 2.54 -0.07 6.34
N GLY A 319 1.40 -0.48 6.90
CA GLY A 319 0.69 0.31 7.90
C GLY A 319 1.53 0.47 9.17
N PHE A 320 2.33 -0.53 9.55
CA PHE A 320 3.32 -0.38 10.61
C PHE A 320 4.34 0.73 10.30
N LEU A 321 4.91 0.76 9.09
CA LEU A 321 5.88 1.78 8.67
C LEU A 321 5.27 3.19 8.60
N ILE A 322 4.04 3.31 8.11
CA ILE A 322 3.29 4.58 8.13
C ILE A 322 3.04 5.02 9.58
N GLY A 323 2.69 4.10 10.48
CA GLY A 323 2.49 4.42 11.89
C GLY A 323 3.78 4.91 12.55
N LEU A 324 4.92 4.28 12.27
CA LEU A 324 6.22 4.74 12.78
C LEU A 324 6.53 6.18 12.35
N ARG A 325 6.22 6.56 11.10
CA ARG A 325 6.44 7.92 10.58
C ARG A 325 5.75 8.98 11.43
N HIS A 326 4.49 8.75 11.80
CA HIS A 326 3.68 9.71 12.57
C HIS A 326 4.07 9.82 14.05
N PHE A 327 4.91 8.92 14.56
CA PHE A 327 5.44 9.06 15.92
C PHE A 327 6.60 10.06 16.03
N TYR A 328 7.41 10.19 14.97
CA TYR A 328 8.60 11.04 14.98
C TYR A 328 8.34 12.56 15.11
N PRO A 329 7.23 13.16 14.63
CA PRO A 329 7.01 14.61 14.79
C PRO A 329 6.47 15.06 16.16
N LEU A 330 6.25 14.18 17.14
CA LEU A 330 5.60 14.56 18.41
C LEU A 330 6.50 15.30 19.43
N LYS A 331 7.73 15.74 19.10
CA LYS A 331 8.67 16.27 20.12
C LYS A 331 9.16 17.73 19.97
N ASP A 332 8.60 18.60 19.13
CA ASP A 332 9.21 19.94 18.94
C ASP A 332 8.43 21.19 19.39
N ASP A 333 7.23 21.09 19.98
CA ASP A 333 6.47 22.31 20.32
C ASP A 333 6.45 22.69 21.81
N SER A 334 6.99 21.90 22.74
CA SER A 334 6.94 22.22 24.18
C SER A 334 8.20 22.91 24.74
N SER A 335 9.32 22.94 24.01
CA SER A 335 10.58 23.53 24.49
C SER A 335 10.76 25.02 24.13
N SER A 336 9.86 25.61 23.33
CA SER A 336 9.98 26.99 22.86
C SER A 336 9.19 28.04 23.68
N VAL A 337 8.48 27.63 24.74
CA VAL A 337 7.65 28.55 25.56
C VAL A 337 8.31 28.98 26.88
N GLU A 338 9.36 28.31 27.38
CA GLU A 338 9.94 28.63 28.70
C GLU A 338 10.93 29.82 28.74
N ASN A 339 11.23 30.47 27.60
CA ASN A 339 12.24 31.54 27.55
C ASN A 339 11.71 32.97 27.37
N MET A 340 10.41 33.23 27.55
CA MET A 340 9.87 34.60 27.59
C MET A 340 9.10 34.87 28.88
N GLY A 341 9.82 35.24 29.96
CA GLY A 341 9.14 35.77 31.15
C GLY A 341 9.90 35.75 32.47
N ARG A 342 11.05 36.41 32.58
CA ARG A 342 11.47 36.98 33.87
C ARG A 342 11.76 38.48 33.71
N PRO A 343 10.88 39.37 34.20
CA PRO A 343 11.24 40.77 34.36
C PRO A 343 12.33 40.89 35.43
N GLY A 344 13.48 41.44 35.06
CA GLY A 344 14.58 41.73 35.99
C GLY A 344 14.17 42.77 37.04
N PRO A 345 14.82 42.76 38.23
CA PRO A 345 14.50 43.68 39.31
C PRO A 345 14.85 45.13 38.92
N LYS A 346 13.88 46.03 39.10
CA LYS A 346 14.03 47.48 38.87
C LYS A 346 15.06 48.06 39.84
N SER A 347 16.13 48.65 39.32
CA SER A 347 17.08 49.43 40.12
C SER A 347 16.42 50.73 40.58
N LYS A 348 16.41 50.96 41.90
CA LYS A 348 16.01 52.24 42.50
C LYS A 348 17.12 53.26 42.28
N LYS A 349 16.81 54.38 41.62
CA LYS A 349 17.66 55.58 41.59
C LYS A 349 17.76 56.15 43.01
N LEU A 350 18.95 56.13 43.60
CA LEU A 350 19.26 57.02 44.72
C LEU A 350 19.46 58.44 44.19
N LYS A 351 18.69 59.39 44.72
CA LYS A 351 19.02 60.82 44.69
C LYS A 351 20.06 61.05 45.79
N VAL A 352 21.19 61.65 45.44
CA VAL A 352 22.13 62.25 46.39
C VAL A 352 21.91 63.75 46.31
N LEU A 353 21.67 64.36 47.49
CA LEU A 353 21.83 65.78 47.78
C LEU A 353 23.26 65.99 48.28
#